data_AF-A0A8S3X7N0-F1
#
_entry.id   AF-A0A8S3X7N0-F1
#
_cell.length_a   1.000
_cell.length_b   1.000
_cell.length_c   1.000
_cell.angle_alpha   90.00
_cell.angle_beta   90.00
_cell.angle_gamma   90.00
#
_symmetry.space_group_name_H-M   'P 1'
#
loop_
_entity.id
_entity.type
_entity.pdbx_description
1 polymer ?
#
loop_
_entity_poly.entity_id
_entity_poly.type
_entity_poly.pdbx_seq_one_letter_code
_entity_poly.pdbx_strand_id
1 'polypeptide(L)'
;MRIEILDIIRNEVPGVIKDLICKEFRAIRDNISELEKSVKYVDDKYDDIEKSLSIATEDTKYLKTENSSLRSDLKDMQKKISIMEHDFAKQEQWARQQNVEIVGVPEKSNECLMDVLTKIAENAGQKILKLM
;
A
#
# COMPACT_ATOMS: atom_id res chain seq x y z
N MET A 1 68.16 -53.92 34.57
CA MET A 1 66.71 -53.75 34.80
C MET A 1 66.30 -52.34 35.23
N ARG A 2 66.58 -51.85 36.45
CA ARG A 2 66.11 -50.50 36.87
C ARG A 2 66.69 -49.34 36.03
N ILE A 3 67.97 -49.43 35.64
CA ILE A 3 68.64 -48.40 34.82
C ILE A 3 68.08 -48.39 33.39
N GLU A 4 67.88 -49.56 32.78
CA GLU A 4 67.28 -49.69 31.45
C GLU A 4 65.85 -49.13 31.41
N ILE A 5 65.04 -49.40 32.45
CA ILE A 5 63.67 -48.85 32.56
C ILE A 5 63.71 -47.31 32.63
N LEU A 6 64.65 -46.74 33.40
CA LEU A 6 64.79 -45.29 33.51
C LEU A 6 65.25 -44.64 32.20
N ASP A 7 66.11 -45.32 31.43
CA ASP A 7 66.60 -44.82 30.14
C ASP A 7 65.51 -44.88 29.06
N ILE A 8 64.70 -45.94 29.04
CA ILE A 8 63.52 -46.04 28.17
C ILE A 8 62.52 -44.92 28.50
N ILE A 9 62.21 -44.70 29.78
CA ILE A 9 61.30 -43.62 30.21
C ILE A 9 61.84 -42.25 29.79
N ARG A 10 63.15 -42.01 29.98
CA ARG A 10 63.78 -40.73 29.62
C ARG A 10 63.71 -40.44 28.11
N ASN A 11 63.77 -41.46 27.28
CA ASN A 11 63.80 -41.30 25.82
C ASN A 11 62.39 -41.30 25.19
N GLU A 12 61.47 -42.15 25.66
CA GLU A 12 60.14 -42.34 25.04
C GLU A 12 59.08 -41.36 25.53
N VAL A 13 59.06 -41.03 26.83
CA VAL A 13 58.03 -40.15 27.42
C VAL A 13 58.01 -38.75 26.80
N PRO A 14 59.16 -38.08 26.52
CA PRO A 14 59.15 -36.78 25.85
C PRO A 14 58.54 -36.83 24.44
N GLY A 15 58.74 -37.94 23.70
CA GLY A 15 58.15 -38.15 22.38
C GLY A 15 56.63 -38.23 22.46
N VAL A 16 56.12 -39.06 23.37
CA VAL A 16 54.68 -39.22 23.62
C VAL A 16 54.03 -37.89 24.05
N ILE A 17 54.67 -37.14 24.95
CA ILE A 17 54.17 -35.82 25.38
C ILE A 17 54.15 -34.84 24.22
N LYS A 18 55.22 -34.79 23.42
CA LYS A 18 55.30 -33.92 22.23
C LYS A 18 54.20 -34.25 21.23
N ASP A 19 53.94 -35.53 20.97
CA ASP A 19 52.90 -35.95 20.03
C ASP A 19 51.50 -35.59 20.53
N LEU A 20 51.24 -35.77 21.84
CA LEU A 20 49.98 -35.39 22.47
C LEU A 20 49.76 -33.87 22.35
N ILE A 21 50.77 -33.07 22.69
CA ILE A 21 50.75 -31.61 22.55
C ILE A 21 50.51 -31.22 21.09
N CYS A 22 51.25 -31.80 20.14
CA CYS A 22 51.08 -31.49 18.72
C CYS A 22 49.67 -31.81 18.22
N LYS A 23 49.08 -32.91 18.69
CA LYS A 23 47.73 -33.31 18.31
C LYS A 23 46.69 -32.31 18.83
N GLU A 24 46.76 -31.94 20.11
CA GLU A 24 45.84 -30.97 20.71
C GLU A 24 46.00 -29.58 20.07
N PHE A 25 47.22 -29.12 19.81
CA PHE A 25 47.46 -27.85 19.11
C PHE A 25 46.91 -27.84 17.68
N ARG A 26 46.97 -28.97 16.97
CA ARG A 26 46.34 -29.09 15.64
C ARG A 26 44.81 -29.02 15.75
N ALA A 27 44.21 -29.74 16.69
CA ALA A 27 42.78 -29.69 16.91
C ALA A 27 42.30 -28.26 17.26
N ILE A 28 43.04 -27.54 18.12
CA ILE A 28 42.76 -26.14 18.44
C ILE A 28 42.88 -25.26 17.20
N ARG A 29 43.93 -25.44 16.38
CA ARG A 29 44.12 -24.68 15.15
C ARG A 29 42.97 -24.91 14.16
N ASP A 30 42.51 -26.14 14.02
CA ASP A 30 41.41 -26.49 13.12
C ASP A 30 40.11 -25.85 13.61
N ASN A 31 39.81 -25.92 14.91
CA ASN A 31 38.65 -25.26 15.51
C ASN A 31 38.68 -23.73 15.34
N ILE A 32 39.86 -23.10 15.48
CA ILE A 32 40.02 -21.66 15.22
C ILE A 32 39.74 -21.36 13.74
N SER A 33 40.25 -22.18 12.82
CA SER A 33 40.00 -21.97 11.39
C SER A 33 38.52 -22.12 11.02
N GLU A 34 37.81 -23.05 11.65
CA GLU A 34 36.37 -23.21 11.47
C GLU A 34 35.61 -22.01 12.04
N LEU A 35 35.99 -21.55 13.23
CA LEU A 35 35.39 -20.37 13.85
C LEU A 35 35.57 -19.12 12.97
N GLU A 36 36.75 -18.89 12.42
CA GLU A 36 37.02 -17.79 11.48
C GLU A 36 36.09 -17.83 10.26
N LYS A 37 35.85 -19.02 9.70
CA LYS A 37 34.91 -19.20 8.59
C LYS A 37 33.47 -18.89 9.00
N SER A 38 33.05 -19.37 10.17
CA SER A 38 31.70 -19.09 10.70
C SER A 38 31.50 -17.60 10.97
N VAL A 39 32.50 -16.92 11.55
CA VAL A 39 32.45 -15.47 11.79
C VAL A 39 32.33 -14.73 10.47
N LYS A 40 33.16 -15.06 9.47
CA LYS A 40 33.08 -14.44 8.16
C LYS A 40 31.71 -14.65 7.49
N TYR A 41 31.16 -15.86 7.58
CA TYR A 41 29.82 -16.14 7.05
C TYR A 41 28.74 -15.29 7.72
N VAL A 42 28.82 -15.11 9.04
CA VAL A 42 27.88 -14.27 9.78
C VAL A 42 28.03 -12.80 9.40
N ASP A 43 29.27 -12.32 9.22
CA ASP A 43 29.57 -10.97 8.78
C ASP A 43 28.98 -10.67 7.39
N ASP A 44 29.21 -11.57 6.42
CA ASP A 44 28.63 -11.47 5.07
C ASP A 44 27.08 -11.45 5.13
N LYS A 45 26.48 -12.26 6.03
CA LYS A 45 25.02 -12.29 6.22
C LYS A 45 24.49 -11.04 6.90
N TYR A 46 25.27 -10.44 7.80
CA TYR A 46 24.91 -9.19 8.45
C TYR A 46 24.86 -8.06 7.43
N ASP A 47 25.86 -7.95 6.56
CA ASP A 47 25.90 -6.99 5.45
C ASP A 47 24.70 -7.15 4.49
N ASP A 48 24.33 -8.40 4.15
CA ASP A 48 23.15 -8.68 3.33
C ASP A 48 21.86 -8.19 3.99
N ILE A 49 21.71 -8.42 5.30
CA ILE A 49 20.54 -8.01 6.09
C ILE A 49 20.50 -6.48 6.18
N GLU A 50 21.62 -5.82 6.45
CA GLU A 50 21.69 -4.36 6.54
C GLU A 50 21.25 -3.69 5.24
N LYS A 51 21.76 -4.16 4.10
CA LYS A 51 21.35 -3.68 2.77
C LYS A 51 19.86 -3.88 2.53
N SER A 52 19.35 -5.08 2.83
CA SER A 52 17.94 -5.42 2.64
C SER A 52 17.03 -4.55 3.51
N LEU A 53 17.44 -4.29 4.75
CA LEU A 53 16.71 -3.42 5.68
C LEU A 53 16.71 -1.96 5.22
N SER A 54 17.82 -1.48 4.68
CA SER A 54 17.93 -0.13 4.13
C SER A 54 16.94 0.06 2.96
N ILE A 55 16.93 -0.89 2.01
CA ILE A 55 16.01 -0.87 0.85
C ILE A 55 14.56 -0.90 1.33
N ALA A 56 14.20 -1.83 2.22
CA ALA A 56 12.84 -1.94 2.74
C ALA A 56 12.39 -0.67 3.48
N THR A 57 13.31 0.01 4.16
CA THR A 57 13.04 1.27 4.86
C THR A 57 12.77 2.41 3.86
N GLU A 58 13.56 2.51 2.79
CA GLU A 58 13.35 3.48 1.72
C GLU A 58 12.02 3.26 0.99
N ASP A 59 11.72 2.02 0.63
CA ASP A 59 10.44 1.64 -0.01
C ASP A 59 9.26 1.99 0.88
N THR A 60 9.36 1.70 2.19
CA THR A 60 8.31 2.05 3.15
C THR A 60 8.10 3.56 3.22
N LYS A 61 9.17 4.36 3.16
CA LYS A 61 9.08 5.83 3.16
C LYS A 61 8.46 6.36 1.88
N TYR A 62 8.83 5.80 0.74
CA TYR A 62 8.23 6.12 -0.56
C TYR A 62 6.73 5.82 -0.55
N LEU A 63 6.34 4.60 -0.17
CA LEU A 63 4.94 4.17 -0.12
C LEU A 63 4.10 5.03 0.82
N LYS A 64 4.64 5.44 1.97
CA LYS A 64 3.94 6.38 2.88
C LYS A 64 3.69 7.74 2.23
N THR A 65 4.68 8.24 1.50
CA THR A 65 4.58 9.53 0.81
C THR A 65 3.54 9.46 -0.32
N GLU A 66 3.61 8.42 -1.14
CA GLU A 66 2.66 8.18 -2.23
C GLU A 66 1.23 8.01 -1.70
N ASN A 67 1.04 7.22 -0.63
CA ASN A 67 -0.27 7.04 0.00
C ASN A 67 -0.86 8.36 0.50
N SER A 68 -0.03 9.22 1.09
CA SER A 68 -0.45 10.56 1.52
C SER A 68 -0.88 11.43 0.34
N SER A 69 -0.15 11.39 -0.78
CA SER A 69 -0.51 12.13 -2.00
C SER A 69 -1.84 11.63 -2.55
N LEU A 70 -2.00 10.32 -2.73
CA LEU A 70 -3.22 9.71 -3.25
C LEU A 70 -4.44 10.01 -2.37
N ARG A 71 -4.28 10.03 -1.04
CA ARG A 71 -5.34 10.44 -0.11
C ARG A 71 -5.73 11.90 -0.28
N SER A 72 -4.77 12.77 -0.53
CA SER A 72 -5.05 14.19 -0.82
C SER A 72 -5.84 14.32 -2.12
N ASP A 73 -5.38 13.66 -3.19
CA ASP A 73 -6.03 13.71 -4.50
C ASP A 73 -7.46 13.16 -4.43
N LEU A 74 -7.67 12.05 -3.72
CA LEU A 74 -9.01 11.50 -3.48
C LEU A 74 -9.93 12.49 -2.77
N LYS A 75 -9.43 13.18 -1.74
CA LYS A 75 -10.21 14.19 -1.02
C LYS A 75 -10.60 15.36 -1.92
N ASP A 76 -9.68 15.80 -2.79
CA ASP A 76 -9.95 16.87 -3.75
C ASP A 76 -10.95 16.44 -4.82
N MET A 77 -10.86 15.20 -5.31
CA MET A 77 -11.84 14.64 -6.25
C MET A 77 -13.23 14.51 -5.61
N GLN A 78 -13.32 14.02 -4.37
CA GLN A 78 -14.59 13.96 -3.63
C GLN A 78 -15.22 15.34 -3.48
N LYS A 79 -14.42 16.37 -3.17
CA LYS A 79 -14.89 17.75 -3.09
C LYS A 79 -15.43 18.23 -4.44
N LYS A 80 -14.73 17.97 -5.54
CA LYS A 80 -15.17 18.34 -6.89
C LYS A 80 -16.48 17.65 -7.27
N ILE A 81 -16.63 16.36 -6.96
CA ILE A 81 -17.86 15.60 -7.18
C ILE A 81 -19.03 16.24 -6.41
N SER A 82 -18.84 16.52 -5.12
CA SER A 82 -19.89 17.12 -4.29
C SER A 82 -20.33 18.50 -4.81
N ILE A 83 -19.38 19.31 -5.31
CA ILE A 83 -19.71 20.60 -5.96
C ILE A 83 -20.53 20.38 -7.24
N MET A 84 -20.11 19.44 -8.10
CA MET A 84 -20.82 19.14 -9.34
C MET A 84 -22.24 18.61 -9.08
N GLU A 85 -22.43 17.76 -8.08
CA GLU A 85 -23.75 17.26 -7.68
C GLU A 85 -24.66 18.41 -7.21
N HIS A 86 -24.12 19.32 -6.39
CA HIS A 86 -24.85 20.49 -5.93
C HIS A 86 -25.24 21.42 -7.10
N ASP A 87 -24.31 21.69 -8.01
CA ASP A 87 -24.54 22.56 -9.16
C ASP A 87 -25.55 21.95 -10.13
N PHE A 88 -25.48 20.63 -10.34
CA PHE A 88 -26.47 19.89 -11.13
C PHE A 88 -27.87 20.00 -10.50
N ALA A 89 -28.00 19.77 -9.20
CA ALA A 89 -29.28 19.91 -8.50
C ALA A 89 -29.83 21.33 -8.60
N LYS A 90 -28.97 22.35 -8.46
CA LYS A 90 -29.35 23.75 -8.64
C LYS A 90 -29.85 24.02 -10.06
N GLN A 91 -29.19 23.46 -11.07
CA GLN A 91 -29.57 23.62 -12.46
C GLN A 91 -30.92 22.95 -12.76
N GLU A 92 -31.20 21.77 -12.20
CA GLU A 92 -32.53 21.15 -12.31
C GLU A 92 -33.63 22.03 -11.70
N GLN A 93 -33.38 22.59 -10.51
CA GLN A 93 -34.34 23.49 -9.86
C GLN A 93 -34.59 24.73 -10.71
N TRP A 94 -33.53 25.32 -11.27
CA TRP A 94 -33.63 26.49 -12.13
C TRP A 94 -34.42 26.18 -13.42
N ALA A 95 -34.20 25.01 -14.03
CA ALA A 95 -34.95 24.58 -15.21
C ALA A 95 -36.46 24.40 -14.90
N ARG A 96 -36.81 23.92 -13.70
CA ARG A 96 -38.21 23.81 -13.25
C ARG A 96 -38.83 25.15 -12.87
N GLN A 97 -38.04 26.18 -12.59
CA GLN A 97 -38.55 27.49 -12.19
C GLN A 97 -39.38 28.17 -13.29
N GLN A 98 -39.18 27.79 -14.56
CA GLN A 98 -39.98 28.26 -15.70
C GLN A 98 -41.15 27.34 -16.05
N ASN A 99 -41.27 26.18 -15.39
CA ASN A 99 -42.38 25.26 -15.63
C ASN A 99 -43.58 25.70 -14.78
N VAL A 100 -44.74 25.81 -15.42
CA VAL A 100 -46.03 26.02 -14.73
C VAL A 100 -46.71 24.66 -14.59
N GLU A 101 -46.79 24.15 -13.37
CA GLU A 101 -47.57 22.95 -13.05
C GLU A 101 -49.01 23.36 -12.70
N ILE A 102 -49.99 22.80 -13.39
CA ILE A 102 -51.42 23.06 -13.15
C ILE A 102 -52.06 21.77 -12.66
N VAL A 103 -52.39 21.73 -11.36
CA VAL A 103 -52.98 20.55 -10.70
C VAL A 103 -54.46 20.80 -10.42
N GLY A 104 -55.27 19.75 -10.49
CA GLY A 104 -56.69 19.82 -10.11
C GLY A 104 -57.60 20.40 -11.19
N VAL A 105 -57.20 20.31 -12.47
CA VAL A 105 -58.12 20.59 -13.59
C VAL A 105 -59.22 19.53 -13.56
N PRO A 106 -60.49 19.91 -13.30
CA PRO A 106 -61.59 18.94 -13.27
C PRO A 106 -61.78 18.39 -14.68
N GLU A 107 -61.73 17.08 -14.86
CA GLU A 107 -61.91 16.46 -16.17
C GLU A 107 -63.41 16.15 -16.38
N LYS A 108 -64.06 16.88 -17.31
CA LYS A 108 -65.41 16.53 -17.78
C LYS A 108 -65.31 15.63 -19.02
N SER A 109 -66.29 14.74 -19.20
CA SER A 109 -66.31 13.74 -20.28
C SER A 109 -66.23 14.29 -21.71
N ASN A 110 -66.44 15.60 -21.90
CA ASN A 110 -66.36 16.30 -23.19
C ASN A 110 -65.32 17.44 -23.19
N GLU A 111 -64.36 17.43 -22.27
CA GLU A 111 -63.36 18.48 -22.17
C GLU A 111 -62.08 18.10 -22.91
N CYS A 112 -61.65 18.96 -23.82
CA CYS A 112 -60.41 18.78 -24.57
C CYS A 112 -59.28 19.56 -23.88
N LEU A 113 -58.27 18.85 -23.39
CA LEU A 113 -57.11 19.43 -22.73
C LEU A 113 -56.45 20.54 -23.56
N MET A 114 -56.38 20.36 -24.88
CA MET A 114 -55.78 21.36 -25.79
C MET A 114 -56.57 22.66 -25.84
N ASP A 115 -57.89 22.60 -25.70
CA ASP A 115 -58.74 23.80 -25.69
C ASP A 115 -58.57 24.57 -24.38
N VAL A 116 -58.46 23.86 -23.25
CA VAL A 116 -58.17 24.46 -21.94
C VAL A 116 -56.79 25.12 -21.94
N LEU A 117 -55.77 24.42 -22.44
CA LEU A 117 -54.41 24.93 -22.53
C LEU A 117 -54.35 26.18 -23.43
N THR A 118 -55.04 26.16 -24.57
CA THR A 118 -55.12 27.31 -25.50
C THR A 118 -55.74 28.52 -24.80
N LYS A 119 -56.86 28.35 -24.08
CA LYS A 119 -57.49 29.43 -23.32
C LYS A 119 -56.61 30.00 -22.22
N ILE A 120 -55.84 29.16 -21.52
CA ILE A 120 -54.89 29.62 -20.49
C ILE A 120 -53.78 30.44 -21.13
N ALA A 121 -53.21 29.98 -22.24
CA ALA A 121 -52.16 30.70 -22.95
C ALA A 121 -52.65 32.05 -23.49
N GLU A 122 -53.85 32.10 -24.09
CA GLU A 122 -54.46 33.35 -24.55
C GLU A 122 -54.63 34.36 -23.41
N ASN A 123 -55.13 33.93 -22.25
CA ASN A 123 -55.27 34.79 -21.07
C ASN A 123 -53.92 35.24 -20.48
N ALA A 124 -52.88 34.42 -20.62
CA ALA A 124 -51.52 34.77 -20.22
C ALA A 124 -50.76 35.61 -21.29
N GLY A 125 -51.38 35.92 -22.43
CA GLY A 125 -50.77 36.67 -23.53
C GLY A 125 -49.74 35.87 -24.33
N GLN A 126 -49.78 34.54 -24.28
CA GLN A 126 -48.84 33.62 -24.93
C GLN A 126 -49.52 32.81 -26.05
N LYS A 127 -48.75 32.39 -27.05
CA LYS A 127 -49.24 31.48 -28.12
C LYS A 127 -48.66 30.09 -27.95
N ILE A 128 -49.52 29.06 -27.95
CA ILE A 128 -49.10 27.66 -27.95
C ILE A 128 -48.75 27.27 -29.39
N LEU A 129 -47.48 26.94 -29.61
CA LEU A 129 -47.04 26.27 -30.83
C LEU A 129 -47.52 24.81 -30.78
N LYS A 130 -48.45 24.44 -31.65
CA LYS A 130 -48.74 23.01 -31.89
C LYS A 130 -47.50 22.39 -32.54
N LEU A 131 -46.77 21.57 -31.77
CA LEU A 131 -45.82 20.62 -32.35
C LEU A 131 -46.63 19.61 -33.17
N MET A 132 -46.41 19.61 -34.48
CA MET A 132 -46.98 18.67 -35.43
C MET A 132 -46.23 17.34 -35.37
#